data_AF-A0A821UU52-F1
#
_entry.id   AF-A0A821UU52-F1
#
_cell.length_a   1.000
_cell.length_b   1.000
_cell.length_c   1.000
_cell.angle_alpha   90.00
_cell.angle_beta   90.00
_cell.angle_gamma   90.00
#
_symmetry.space_group_name_H-M   'P 1'
#
loop_
_entity.id
_entity.type
_entity.pdbx_description
1 polymer ?
#
loop_
_entity_poly.entity_id
_entity_poly.type
_entity_poly.pdbx_seq_one_letter_code
_entity_poly.pdbx_strand_id
1 'polypeptide(L)'
;AQHIIPVLQECPQLTSIYVLCDNQSTHEKWAKTISKVKGVYTEIDSICEALRIDCENCDRALIPISFNRLDPLFMYTQLLKEALLDIEDDDAKSIKELAEYCRLQDSAAPKTIEMIEREYRTHTPIWWYTGPYFIYSILNCGLRLMNVDIILKMGFFIRHLHNHITQLHQEQQGSMPTKFQVFRGQ
;
A
#
# COMPACT_ATOMS: atom_id res chain seq x y z
N ALA A 1 27.41 18.45 -13.50
CA ALA A 1 26.04 17.91 -13.60
C ALA A 1 25.77 17.16 -14.92
N GLN A 2 26.42 17.48 -16.06
CA GLN A 2 26.08 16.91 -17.39
C GLN A 2 26.30 15.40 -17.57
N HIS A 3 27.13 14.73 -16.75
CA HIS A 3 27.40 13.29 -16.91
C HIS A 3 26.44 12.36 -16.14
N ILE A 4 25.61 12.90 -15.23
CA ILE A 4 24.70 12.09 -14.40
C ILE A 4 23.33 11.93 -15.08
N ILE A 5 22.95 12.88 -15.93
CA ILE A 5 21.65 12.95 -16.60
C ILE A 5 21.31 11.71 -17.44
N PRO A 6 22.21 11.19 -18.31
CA PRO A 6 21.91 10.01 -19.11
C PRO A 6 21.76 8.74 -18.26
N VAL A 7 22.60 8.61 -17.23
CA VAL A 7 22.60 7.45 -16.31
C VAL A 7 21.29 7.37 -15.52
N LEU A 8 20.74 8.52 -15.12
CA LEU A 8 19.46 8.57 -14.40
C LEU A 8 18.29 8.18 -15.30
N GLN A 9 18.32 8.54 -16.59
CA GLN A 9 17.29 8.14 -17.55
C GLN A 9 17.28 6.63 -17.79
N GLU A 10 18.45 5.99 -17.85
CA GLU A 10 18.56 4.56 -18.18
C GLU A 10 18.34 3.62 -16.99
N CYS A 11 18.40 4.09 -15.73
CA CYS A 11 18.29 3.21 -14.56
C CYS A 11 16.85 2.69 -14.32
N PRO A 12 16.51 1.42 -14.60
CA PRO A 12 15.13 0.93 -14.48
C PRO A 12 14.65 0.81 -13.02
N GLN A 13 15.57 0.77 -12.06
CA GLN A 13 15.26 0.75 -10.62
C GLN A 13 14.86 2.13 -10.07
N LEU A 14 15.08 3.19 -10.85
CA LEU A 14 14.75 4.56 -10.48
C LEU A 14 13.43 4.97 -11.14
N THR A 15 12.39 5.14 -10.32
CA THR A 15 11.02 5.48 -10.76
C THR A 15 10.74 6.98 -10.72
N SER A 16 11.20 7.67 -9.67
CA SER A 16 10.92 9.10 -9.43
C SER A 16 12.15 9.82 -8.87
N ILE A 17 12.34 11.09 -9.25
CA ILE A 17 13.40 11.98 -8.77
C ILE A 17 12.77 13.32 -8.36
N TYR A 18 13.12 13.81 -7.17
CA TYR A 18 12.69 15.12 -6.65
C TYR A 18 13.94 15.98 -6.41
N VAL A 19 13.91 17.22 -6.85
CA VAL A 19 15.09 18.11 -6.81
C VAL A 19 14.80 19.27 -5.86
N LEU A 20 15.61 19.43 -4.82
CA LEU A 20 15.61 20.61 -3.96
C LEU A 20 16.67 21.61 -4.43
N CYS A 21 16.28 22.86 -4.71
CA CYS A 21 17.22 23.92 -5.04
C CYS A 21 16.67 25.32 -4.74
N ASP A 22 17.55 26.24 -4.37
CA ASP A 22 17.19 27.65 -4.09
C ASP A 22 16.72 28.41 -5.35
N ASN A 23 17.10 27.94 -6.54
CA ASN A 23 16.79 28.61 -7.81
C ASN A 23 16.07 27.69 -8.80
N GLN A 24 14.77 27.50 -8.54
CA GLN A 24 13.87 26.66 -9.34
C GLN A 24 13.94 26.96 -10.85
N SER A 25 13.97 28.24 -11.23
CA SER A 25 13.95 28.68 -12.63
C SER A 25 15.16 28.19 -13.45
N THR A 26 16.30 28.02 -12.78
CA THR A 26 17.54 27.54 -13.42
C THR A 26 17.50 26.03 -13.63
N HIS A 27 16.88 25.30 -12.70
CA HIS A 27 16.90 23.84 -12.71
C HIS A 27 15.66 23.19 -13.36
N GLU A 28 14.56 23.92 -13.54
CA GLU A 28 13.38 23.44 -14.26
C GLU A 28 13.68 23.02 -15.70
N LYS A 29 14.61 23.71 -16.38
CA LYS A 29 14.90 23.47 -17.80
C LYS A 29 15.47 22.08 -18.05
N TRP A 30 16.44 21.65 -17.25
CA TRP A 30 17.01 20.30 -17.38
C TRP A 30 16.15 19.25 -16.70
N ALA A 31 15.45 19.59 -15.61
CA ALA A 31 14.50 18.69 -14.94
C ALA A 31 13.41 18.21 -15.90
N LYS A 32 12.83 19.12 -16.71
CA LYS A 32 11.86 18.78 -17.76
C LYS A 32 12.41 17.86 -18.85
N THR A 33 13.73 17.75 -19.00
CA THR A 33 14.38 16.86 -19.98
C THR A 33 14.41 15.40 -19.51
N ILE A 34 14.27 15.14 -18.19
CA ILE A 34 14.31 13.81 -17.61
C ILE A 34 12.90 13.40 -17.20
N SER A 35 12.32 12.40 -17.88
CA SER A 35 10.96 11.92 -17.63
C SER A 35 10.70 11.42 -16.19
N LYS A 36 11.75 11.01 -15.49
CA LYS A 36 11.69 10.54 -14.10
C LYS A 36 11.69 11.66 -13.06
N VAL A 37 12.00 12.90 -13.45
CA VAL A 37 11.96 14.03 -12.51
C VAL A 37 10.51 14.47 -12.32
N LYS A 38 10.01 14.32 -11.09
CA LYS A 38 8.63 14.64 -10.70
C LYS A 38 8.43 16.11 -10.38
N GLY A 39 9.49 16.79 -9.93
CA GLY A 39 9.44 18.23 -9.67
C GLY A 39 10.76 18.81 -9.19
N VAL A 40 10.83 20.14 -9.27
CA VAL A 40 11.90 20.97 -8.69
C VAL A 40 11.25 21.87 -7.66
N TYR A 41 11.81 21.89 -6.46
CA TYR A 41 11.22 22.51 -5.29
C TYR A 41 12.25 23.41 -4.61
N THR A 42 11.79 24.48 -3.98
CA THR A 42 12.61 25.41 -3.19
C THR A 42 12.51 25.17 -1.69
N GLU A 43 11.44 24.48 -1.27
CA GLU A 43 11.13 24.23 0.14
C GLU A 43 11.01 22.72 0.39
N ILE A 44 11.53 22.27 1.54
CA ILE A 44 11.49 20.86 1.92
C ILE A 44 10.05 20.37 2.11
N ASP A 45 9.16 21.21 2.64
CA ASP A 45 7.75 20.84 2.89
C ASP A 45 7.02 20.51 1.59
N SER A 46 7.34 21.21 0.50
CA SER A 46 6.77 20.94 -0.82
C SER A 46 7.23 19.60 -1.39
N ILE A 47 8.48 19.20 -1.09
CA ILE A 47 9.00 17.86 -1.45
C ILE A 47 8.30 16.79 -0.63
N CYS A 48 8.16 17.01 0.69
CA CYS A 48 7.49 16.08 1.58
C CYS A 48 6.06 15.79 1.12
N GLU A 49 5.31 16.82 0.71
CA GLU A 49 3.94 16.64 0.21
C GLU A 49 3.91 15.89 -1.14
N ALA A 50 4.80 16.23 -2.07
CA ALA A 50 4.91 15.52 -3.34
C ALA A 50 5.29 14.04 -3.15
N LEU A 51 6.22 13.76 -2.24
CA LEU A 51 6.61 12.40 -1.85
C LEU A 51 5.44 11.65 -1.23
N ARG A 52 4.68 12.29 -0.34
CA ARG A 52 3.50 11.68 0.30
C ARG A 52 2.47 11.25 -0.74
N ILE A 53 2.13 12.15 -1.67
CA ILE A 53 1.18 11.87 -2.75
C ILE A 53 1.68 10.73 -3.65
N ASP A 54 2.95 10.76 -4.04
CA ASP A 54 3.50 9.71 -4.91
C ASP A 54 3.64 8.37 -4.19
N CYS A 55 3.94 8.33 -2.89
CA CYS A 55 3.92 7.12 -2.08
C CYS A 55 2.51 6.50 -2.03
N GLU A 56 1.47 7.31 -1.79
CA GLU A 56 0.08 6.85 -1.80
C GLU A 56 -0.34 6.27 -3.16
N ASN A 57 0.10 6.89 -4.26
CA ASN A 57 -0.17 6.40 -5.62
C ASN A 57 0.64 5.14 -5.97
N CYS A 58 1.90 5.06 -5.52
CA CYS A 58 2.79 3.92 -5.68
C CYS A 58 2.21 2.66 -5.01
N ASP A 59 1.64 2.82 -3.81
CA ASP A 59 0.95 1.75 -3.11
C ASP A 59 -0.26 1.21 -3.91
N ARG A 60 -0.97 2.07 -4.64
CA ARG A 60 -2.13 1.69 -5.46
C ARG A 60 -1.75 1.09 -6.83
N ALA A 61 -0.69 1.57 -7.48
CA ALA A 61 -0.33 1.20 -8.85
C ALA A 61 0.47 -0.11 -8.97
N LEU A 62 1.22 -0.49 -7.93
CA LEU A 62 2.20 -1.59 -7.98
C LEU A 62 1.66 -2.95 -7.50
N ILE A 63 0.36 -3.26 -7.64
CA ILE A 63 -0.10 -4.66 -7.45
C ILE A 63 0.13 -5.40 -8.78
N PRO A 64 1.24 -6.15 -8.95
CA PRO A 64 1.50 -6.85 -10.19
C PRO A 64 0.67 -8.14 -10.13
N ILE A 65 -0.46 -8.15 -10.83
CA ILE A 65 -1.24 -9.37 -10.98
C ILE A 65 -0.65 -10.16 -12.15
N SER A 66 0.41 -10.93 -11.90
CA SER A 66 0.86 -11.96 -12.84
C SER A 66 0.37 -13.34 -12.37
N PHE A 67 -0.89 -13.67 -12.67
CA PHE A 67 -1.43 -15.03 -12.47
C PHE A 67 -0.94 -15.95 -13.58
N ASN A 68 0.30 -16.41 -13.51
CA ASN A 68 0.74 -17.58 -14.28
C ASN A 68 0.47 -18.84 -13.46
N ARG A 69 -0.39 -19.71 -13.98
CA ARG A 69 -1.17 -20.75 -13.27
C ARG A 69 -0.39 -21.94 -12.69
N LEU A 70 0.93 -21.87 -12.52
CA LEU A 70 1.77 -22.95 -11.98
C LEU A 70 2.99 -22.41 -11.22
N ASP A 71 2.84 -21.30 -10.50
CA ASP A 71 3.91 -20.79 -9.63
C ASP A 71 3.84 -21.49 -8.26
N PRO A 72 4.91 -22.16 -7.76
CA PRO A 72 5.00 -22.60 -6.37
C PRO A 72 4.60 -21.50 -5.37
N LEU A 73 4.88 -20.23 -5.69
CA LEU A 73 4.46 -19.09 -4.89
C LEU A 73 2.92 -18.98 -4.76
N PHE A 74 2.16 -19.37 -5.79
CA PHE A 74 0.70 -19.41 -5.72
C PHE A 74 0.22 -20.48 -4.72
N MET A 75 0.85 -21.65 -4.70
CA MET A 75 0.50 -22.68 -3.71
C MET A 75 0.86 -22.23 -2.29
N TYR A 76 2.04 -21.62 -2.11
CA TYR A 76 2.45 -21.09 -0.80
C TYR A 76 1.55 -19.97 -0.32
N THR A 77 1.16 -19.04 -1.19
CA THR A 77 0.23 -17.95 -0.84
C THR A 77 -1.17 -18.48 -0.51
N GLN A 78 -1.64 -19.51 -1.21
CA GLN A 78 -2.91 -20.15 -0.88
C GLN A 78 -2.86 -20.85 0.48
N LEU A 79 -1.81 -21.62 0.76
CA LEU A 79 -1.60 -22.28 2.06
C LEU A 79 -1.46 -21.25 3.19
N LEU A 80 -0.71 -20.17 2.96
CA LEU A 80 -0.58 -19.06 3.91
C LEU A 80 -1.94 -18.43 4.19
N LYS A 81 -2.75 -18.18 3.15
CA LYS A 81 -4.10 -17.64 3.31
C LYS A 81 -4.97 -18.58 4.16
N GLU A 82 -4.98 -19.88 3.85
CA GLU A 82 -5.75 -20.87 4.64
C GLU A 82 -5.29 -20.90 6.10
N ALA A 83 -3.98 -20.96 6.33
CA ALA A 83 -3.42 -20.91 7.68
C ALA A 83 -3.83 -19.62 8.42
N LEU A 84 -3.76 -18.45 7.78
CA LEU A 84 -4.16 -17.17 8.39
C LEU A 84 -5.65 -17.13 8.76
N LEU A 85 -6.51 -17.77 7.98
CA LEU A 85 -7.94 -17.82 8.24
C LEU A 85 -8.29 -18.78 9.39
N ASP A 86 -7.49 -19.83 9.57
CA ASP A 86 -7.68 -20.86 10.60
C ASP A 86 -7.07 -20.48 11.96
N ILE A 87 -6.17 -19.48 12.02
CA ILE A 87 -5.63 -19.01 13.28
C ILE A 87 -6.79 -18.50 14.17
N GLU A 88 -6.87 -18.97 15.40
CA GLU A 88 -7.73 -18.41 16.44
C GLU A 88 -6.89 -17.44 17.31
N ASP A 89 -6.94 -16.16 16.96
CA ASP A 89 -6.16 -15.11 17.66
C ASP A 89 -7.07 -14.18 18.45
N ASP A 90 -6.53 -13.71 19.59
CA ASP A 90 -7.10 -12.56 20.30
C ASP A 90 -6.90 -11.29 19.47
N ASP A 91 -7.99 -10.83 18.86
CA ASP A 91 -7.99 -9.60 18.07
C ASP A 91 -7.53 -8.38 18.88
N ALA A 92 -7.85 -8.30 20.18
CA ALA A 92 -7.43 -7.15 20.99
C ALA A 92 -5.92 -7.12 21.17
N LYS A 93 -5.30 -8.29 21.39
CA LYS A 93 -3.85 -8.44 21.43
C LYS A 93 -3.23 -8.10 20.08
N SER A 94 -3.80 -8.61 19.00
CA SER A 94 -3.29 -8.42 17.62
C SER A 94 -3.33 -6.95 17.18
N ILE A 95 -4.42 -6.24 17.52
CA ILE A 95 -4.55 -4.79 17.27
C ILE A 95 -3.47 -4.02 18.02
N LYS A 96 -3.21 -4.39 19.28
CA LYS A 96 -2.18 -3.73 20.09
C LYS A 96 -0.78 -3.98 19.52
N GLU A 97 -0.47 -5.21 19.12
CA GLU A 97 0.81 -5.56 18.48
C GLU A 97 1.01 -4.80 17.16
N LEU A 98 -0.04 -4.66 16.35
CA LEU A 98 0.00 -3.85 15.13
C LEU A 98 0.24 -2.36 15.45
N ALA A 99 -0.44 -1.82 16.47
CA ALA A 99 -0.26 -0.44 16.89
C ALA A 99 1.17 -0.16 17.39
N GLU A 100 1.74 -1.07 18.19
CA GLU A 100 3.13 -1.02 18.65
C GLU A 100 4.11 -1.09 17.47
N TYR A 101 3.88 -1.99 16.51
CA TYR A 101 4.69 -2.08 15.30
C TYR A 101 4.68 -0.76 14.49
N CYS A 102 3.51 -0.14 14.32
CA CYS A 102 3.39 1.13 13.60
C CYS A 102 4.11 2.28 14.33
N ARG A 103 4.08 2.30 15.67
CA ARG A 103 4.82 3.29 16.47
C ARG A 103 6.34 3.14 16.31
N LEU A 104 6.83 1.90 16.25
CA LEU A 104 8.27 1.62 16.09
C LEU A 104 8.79 1.97 14.69
N GLN A 105 7.97 1.81 13.66
CA GLN A 105 8.35 2.08 12.28
C GLN A 105 8.18 3.55 11.86
N ASP A 106 7.65 4.40 12.75
CA ASP A 106 7.23 5.78 12.44
C ASP A 106 6.37 5.86 11.15
N SER A 107 5.63 4.79 10.88
CA SER A 107 4.95 4.57 9.60
C SER A 107 3.55 5.19 9.55
N ALA A 108 3.07 5.73 10.67
CA ALA A 108 1.74 6.30 10.80
C ALA A 108 1.71 7.43 11.83
N ALA A 109 0.87 8.43 11.58
CA ALA A 109 0.65 9.52 12.52
C ALA A 109 0.11 8.99 13.87
N PRO A 110 0.58 9.49 15.03
CA PRO A 110 0.16 8.98 16.34
C PRO A 110 -1.37 8.94 16.52
N LYS A 111 -2.08 9.94 15.98
CA LYS A 111 -3.55 10.03 16.02
C LYS A 111 -4.25 8.88 15.31
N THR A 112 -3.73 8.40 14.18
CA THR A 112 -4.36 7.29 13.45
C THR A 112 -4.11 5.95 14.13
N ILE A 113 -2.97 5.82 14.83
CA ILE A 113 -2.67 4.65 15.66
C ILE A 113 -3.61 4.58 16.87
N GLU A 114 -3.86 5.70 17.55
CA GLU A 114 -4.84 5.73 18.65
C GLU A 114 -6.26 5.41 18.17
N MET A 115 -6.61 5.85 16.96
CA MET A 115 -7.92 5.59 16.38
C MET A 115 -8.13 4.11 16.11
N ILE A 116 -7.14 3.36 15.60
CA ILE A 116 -7.32 1.91 15.43
C ILE A 116 -7.47 1.20 16.78
N GLU A 117 -6.71 1.56 17.81
CA GLU A 117 -6.81 0.92 19.13
C GLU A 117 -8.20 1.09 19.76
N ARG A 118 -8.85 2.23 19.52
CA ARG A 118 -10.14 2.58 20.14
C ARG A 118 -11.34 2.20 19.28
N GLU A 119 -11.24 2.39 17.98
CA GLU A 119 -12.37 2.42 17.06
C GLU A 119 -12.32 1.28 16.03
N TYR A 120 -11.35 0.36 16.10
CA TYR A 120 -11.27 -0.73 15.12
C TYR A 120 -12.60 -1.47 14.92
N ARG A 121 -13.30 -1.78 16.02
CA ARG A 121 -14.56 -2.51 16.03
C ARG A 121 -15.80 -1.68 15.70
N THR A 122 -15.70 -0.34 15.70
CA THR A 122 -16.84 0.53 15.39
C THR A 122 -17.08 0.65 13.88
N HIS A 123 -16.08 0.30 13.07
CA HIS A 123 -16.14 0.35 11.62
C HIS A 123 -15.97 -1.04 10.97
N THR A 124 -16.42 -1.16 9.72
CA THR A 124 -16.23 -2.40 8.95
C THR A 124 -14.78 -2.54 8.48
N PRO A 125 -14.29 -3.77 8.25
CA PRO A 125 -12.94 -3.99 7.69
C PRO A 125 -12.72 -3.28 6.35
N ILE A 126 -13.75 -3.20 5.50
CA ILE A 126 -13.68 -2.49 4.21
C ILE A 126 -13.53 -0.98 4.41
N TRP A 127 -14.19 -0.40 5.42
CA TRP A 127 -14.00 1.02 5.75
C TRP A 127 -12.55 1.32 6.09
N TRP A 128 -11.92 0.48 6.90
CA TRP A 128 -10.48 0.57 7.20
C TRP A 128 -9.59 0.36 5.97
N TYR A 129 -9.96 -0.56 5.08
CA TYR A 129 -9.19 -0.86 3.86
C TYR A 129 -9.27 0.24 2.80
N THR A 130 -10.40 0.95 2.71
CA THR A 130 -10.64 1.98 1.68
C THR A 130 -10.40 3.39 2.18
N GLY A 131 -10.35 3.59 3.50
CA GLY A 131 -10.07 4.89 4.11
C GLY A 131 -8.64 5.38 3.85
N PRO A 132 -8.36 6.68 4.05
CA PRO A 132 -7.04 7.28 3.88
C PRO A 132 -6.08 6.93 5.05
N TYR A 133 -6.17 5.71 5.57
CA TYR A 133 -5.44 5.25 6.75
C TYR A 133 -4.29 4.33 6.36
N PHE A 134 -3.33 4.17 7.26
CA PHE A 134 -2.13 3.37 7.05
C PHE A 134 -2.40 1.87 6.83
N ILE A 135 -3.59 1.37 7.21
CA ILE A 135 -3.94 -0.05 7.11
C ILE A 135 -3.87 -0.58 5.68
N TYR A 136 -4.40 0.19 4.72
CA TYR A 136 -4.30 -0.14 3.30
C TYR A 136 -2.83 -0.25 2.87
N SER A 137 -2.01 0.74 3.23
CA SER A 137 -0.60 0.82 2.85
C SER A 137 0.20 -0.34 3.45
N ILE A 138 0.09 -0.57 4.76
CA ILE A 138 0.82 -1.65 5.45
C ILE A 138 0.43 -3.02 4.89
N LEU A 139 -0.87 -3.28 4.71
CA LEU A 139 -1.33 -4.56 4.18
C LEU A 139 -0.80 -4.80 2.76
N ASN A 140 -0.97 -3.83 1.86
CA ASN A 140 -0.53 -3.99 0.47
C ASN A 140 1.00 -4.05 0.35
N CYS A 141 1.73 -3.33 1.21
CA CYS A 141 3.18 -3.43 1.30
C CYS A 141 3.62 -4.85 1.74
N GLY A 142 3.01 -5.38 2.81
CA GLY A 142 3.28 -6.73 3.30
C GLY A 142 3.01 -7.80 2.24
N LEU A 143 1.87 -7.73 1.55
CA LEU A 143 1.51 -8.66 0.48
C LEU A 143 2.44 -8.53 -0.74
N ARG A 144 2.82 -7.31 -1.13
CA ARG A 144 3.71 -7.08 -2.28
C ARG A 144 5.12 -7.60 -2.05
N LEU A 145 5.65 -7.35 -0.86
CA LEU A 145 7.00 -7.77 -0.50
C LEU A 145 7.05 -9.21 0.02
N MET A 146 5.90 -9.88 0.14
CA MET A 146 5.76 -11.17 0.80
C MET A 146 6.40 -11.17 2.21
N ASN A 147 6.28 -10.04 2.92
CA ASN A 147 6.86 -9.89 4.25
C ASN A 147 5.97 -10.61 5.27
N VAL A 148 6.41 -11.80 5.67
CA VAL A 148 5.68 -12.68 6.58
C VAL A 148 5.41 -12.04 7.94
N ASP A 149 6.34 -11.23 8.48
CA ASP A 149 6.13 -10.55 9.76
C ASP A 149 4.97 -9.55 9.68
N ILE A 150 4.92 -8.75 8.61
CA ILE A 150 3.80 -7.82 8.38
C ILE A 150 2.50 -8.60 8.15
N ILE A 151 2.53 -9.65 7.31
CA ILE A 151 1.35 -10.45 6.99
C ILE A 151 0.76 -11.12 8.25
N LEU A 152 1.60 -11.65 9.13
CA LEU A 152 1.17 -12.26 10.40
C LEU A 152 0.57 -11.21 11.35
N LYS A 153 1.22 -10.04 11.53
CA LYS A 153 0.64 -8.96 12.36
C LYS A 153 -0.67 -8.43 11.81
N MET A 154 -0.83 -8.44 10.49
CA MET A 154 -2.07 -8.08 9.79
C MET A 154 -3.07 -9.25 9.70
N GLY A 155 -2.76 -10.43 10.23
CA GLY A 155 -3.54 -11.66 10.05
C GLY A 155 -4.99 -11.52 10.49
N PHE A 156 -5.23 -10.95 11.67
CA PHE A 156 -6.58 -10.66 12.17
C PHE A 156 -7.38 -9.79 11.18
N PHE A 157 -6.75 -8.77 10.60
CA PHE A 157 -7.39 -7.86 9.67
C PHE A 157 -7.66 -8.53 8.33
N ILE A 158 -6.72 -9.35 7.82
CA ILE A 158 -6.90 -10.15 6.60
C ILE A 158 -8.11 -11.07 6.76
N ARG A 159 -8.22 -11.77 7.90
CA ARG A 159 -9.35 -12.64 8.23
C ARG A 159 -10.67 -11.87 8.24
N HIS A 160 -10.73 -10.73 8.93
CA HIS A 160 -11.95 -9.91 8.98
C HIS A 160 -12.33 -9.36 7.59
N LEU A 161 -11.35 -8.89 6.82
CA LEU A 161 -11.58 -8.37 5.48
C LEU A 161 -12.07 -9.48 4.54
N HIS A 162 -11.45 -10.66 4.59
CA HIS A 162 -11.87 -11.83 3.81
C HIS A 162 -13.29 -12.26 4.13
N ASN A 163 -13.62 -12.38 5.42
CA ASN A 163 -14.95 -12.79 5.87
C ASN A 163 -16.02 -11.77 5.44
N HIS A 164 -15.72 -10.47 5.57
CA HIS A 164 -16.64 -9.41 5.15
C HIS A 164 -16.86 -9.40 3.63
N ILE A 165 -15.79 -9.56 2.82
CA ILE A 165 -15.90 -9.65 1.36
C ILE A 165 -16.71 -10.88 0.95
N THR A 166 -16.49 -12.02 1.61
CA THR A 166 -17.21 -13.27 1.34
C THR A 166 -18.70 -13.13 1.65
N GLN A 167 -19.05 -12.48 2.77
CA GLN A 167 -20.43 -12.17 3.12
C GLN A 167 -21.09 -11.29 2.04
N LEU A 168 -20.46 -10.17 1.67
CA LEU A 168 -21.00 -9.28 0.62
C LEU A 168 -21.14 -10.00 -0.73
N HIS A 169 -20.21 -10.90 -1.06
CA HIS A 169 -20.30 -11.68 -2.27
C HIS A 169 -21.51 -12.62 -2.26
N GLN A 170 -21.76 -13.30 -1.15
CA GLN A 170 -22.95 -14.16 -0.98
C GLN A 170 -24.25 -13.36 -1.10
N GLU A 171 -24.30 -12.16 -0.51
CA GLU A 171 -25.45 -11.25 -0.63
C GLU A 171 -25.70 -10.82 -2.08
N GLN A 172 -24.63 -10.55 -2.83
CA GLN A 172 -24.71 -10.13 -4.24
C GLN A 172 -25.05 -11.26 -5.21
N GLN A 173 -24.64 -12.50 -4.93
CA GLN A 173 -24.91 -13.66 -5.80
C GLN A 173 -26.40 -13.92 -6.01
N GLY A 174 -27.27 -13.53 -5.08
CA GLY A 174 -28.72 -13.66 -5.23
C GLY A 174 -29.36 -12.63 -6.17
N SER A 175 -28.68 -11.52 -6.46
CA SER A 175 -29.27 -10.36 -7.17
C SER A 175 -28.57 -9.95 -8.47
N MET A 176 -27.39 -10.51 -8.78
CA MET A 176 -26.57 -10.06 -9.92
C MET A 176 -26.49 -11.06 -11.07
N PRO A 177 -26.39 -10.58 -12.34
CA PRO A 177 -26.18 -11.44 -13.49
C PRO A 177 -24.82 -12.15 -13.42
N THR A 178 -24.73 -13.35 -14.01
CA THR A 178 -23.57 -14.27 -13.98
C THR A 178 -22.25 -13.71 -14.55
N LYS A 179 -22.25 -12.52 -15.15
CA LYS A 179 -21.05 -11.79 -15.59
C LYS A 179 -21.07 -10.36 -15.07
N PHE A 180 -20.01 -10.00 -14.35
CA PHE A 180 -19.77 -8.64 -13.86
C PHE A 180 -18.48 -8.12 -14.50
N GLN A 181 -18.61 -7.12 -15.38
CA GLN A 181 -17.46 -6.49 -16.03
C GLN A 181 -17.01 -5.29 -15.20
N VAL A 182 -15.73 -5.27 -14.83
CA VAL A 182 -15.10 -4.17 -14.09
C VAL A 182 -13.97 -3.58 -14.91
N PHE A 183 -13.77 -2.28 -14.77
CA PHE A 183 -12.66 -1.55 -15.37
C PHE A 183 -11.78 -1.01 -14.24
N ARG A 184 -10.46 -1.16 -14.38
CA ARG A 184 -9.47 -0.54 -13.51
C ARG A 184 -8.54 0.32 -14.36
N GLY A 185 -8.10 1.46 -13.83
CA GLY A 185 -7.07 2.27 -14.48
C GLY A 185 -5.78 1.47 -14.65
N GLN A 186 -5.12 1.64 -15.79
CA GLN A 186 -3.73 1.17 -16.00
C GLN A 186 -2.75 2.24 -15.51
#